data_AF-A0A371IBL9-F1
#
_entry.id   AF-A0A371IBL9-F1
#
_cell.length_a   1.000
_cell.length_b   1.000
_cell.length_c   1.000
_cell.angle_alpha   90.00
_cell.angle_beta   90.00
_cell.angle_gamma   90.00
#
_symmetry.space_group_name_H-M   'P 1'
#
loop_
_entity.id
_entity.type
_entity.pdbx_description
1 polymer ?
#
loop_
_entity_poly.entity_id
_entity_poly.type
_entity_poly.pdbx_seq_one_letter_code
_entity_poly.pdbx_strand_id
1 'polypeptide(L)'
;MAKGESKSNPRVAAYDDLPYYLKPCILYFGIYPEDYSIHHNRLTQQWIAEGFVKSDGRTLEQVADEYLSELIYRSLVQVSTVGFEGKVQSCQVHDLLREVIITKVKDLSFCHFVHESATSGIARRLSMDTSSNNVSNCSNNTHIRAIHAFGKGGLLEPFIGQLSSKSRLKVLDLGGTSLNYAPSNLGNLFHLRYLNLRGNKVRVLPKSVGKLLNLETLDIRDTLVRELPSEINKLKKLRHLLAFHRNYHAEYSSMGFTSGVLIEKGIKKLTSLQNLYYVEVDEGGIDLIQEMRMLKQLKKLGLRCVRREYGNAICASVVGMTNLESLNITAISEDEIIDLNSMSSLPQLRRLKLKARLEKMPNWISKLDFLVKIRLTLSKLKDDPLRSLQNLPNLLQLGVMDKAYDGEMLHFQSGGFPKLKKLDLFGLNSVNSILIDSGALLSLEYFTITKIPHLNKVSSGIKSLDNLKVLDFVDMPTEFVGSIDPQNGQDYWIINHVPLVLIRRWIGPKVNHFEIRTIHSSSNDSN
;
A
#
# COMPACT_ATOMS: atom_id res chain seq x y z
N MET A 1 -13.38 20.05 57.89
CA MET A 1 -12.93 18.85 57.15
C MET A 1 -13.90 18.59 56.01
N ALA A 2 -13.60 19.10 54.81
CA ALA A 2 -14.29 18.73 53.58
C ALA A 2 -13.26 17.99 52.71
N LYS A 3 -13.52 16.72 52.42
CA LYS A 3 -12.71 15.90 51.52
C LYS A 3 -12.79 16.53 50.13
N GLY A 4 -11.65 16.97 49.60
CA GLY A 4 -11.52 17.35 48.20
C GLY A 4 -11.58 16.09 47.34
N GLU A 5 -12.71 15.87 46.67
CA GLU A 5 -12.78 14.93 45.56
C GLU A 5 -11.89 15.44 44.43
N SER A 6 -10.81 14.70 44.17
CA SER A 6 -10.01 14.84 42.97
C SER A 6 -10.92 14.51 41.78
N LYS A 7 -11.28 15.53 40.99
CA LYS A 7 -11.91 15.33 39.69
C LYS A 7 -10.89 14.60 38.82
N SER A 8 -11.10 13.31 38.59
CA SER A 8 -10.27 12.52 37.68
C SER A 8 -10.26 13.19 36.31
N ASN A 9 -9.07 13.39 35.75
CA ASN A 9 -8.95 13.92 34.39
C ASN A 9 -9.70 12.97 33.45
N PRO A 10 -10.75 13.42 32.73
CA PRO A 10 -11.62 12.53 31.95
C PRO A 10 -10.86 11.71 30.89
N ARG A 11 -9.68 12.17 30.46
CA ARG A 11 -8.81 11.43 29.53
C ARG A 11 -8.02 10.31 30.20
N VAL A 12 -7.67 10.46 31.48
CA VAL A 12 -7.06 9.40 32.28
C VAL A 12 -8.10 8.31 32.55
N ALA A 13 -9.33 8.69 32.87
CA ALA A 13 -10.47 7.77 32.98
C ALA A 13 -10.69 6.98 31.68
N ALA A 14 -10.61 7.64 30.52
CA ALA A 14 -10.75 6.98 29.21
C ALA A 14 -9.72 5.85 28.97
N TYR A 15 -8.49 5.97 29.50
CA TYR A 15 -7.51 4.87 29.46
C TYR A 15 -7.81 3.80 30.51
N ASP A 16 -8.19 4.21 31.73
CA ASP A 16 -8.40 3.27 32.83
C ASP A 16 -9.63 2.37 32.56
N ASP A 17 -10.65 2.89 31.87
CA ASP A 17 -11.87 2.18 31.44
C ASP A 17 -11.67 1.27 30.20
N LEU A 18 -10.50 1.28 29.56
CA LEU A 18 -10.26 0.42 28.40
C LEU A 18 -10.25 -1.07 28.79
N PRO A 19 -10.82 -1.95 27.95
CA PRO A 19 -10.63 -3.38 28.08
C PRO A 19 -9.15 -3.76 28.13
N TYR A 20 -8.79 -4.73 28.95
CA TYR A 20 -7.39 -5.13 29.18
C TYR A 20 -6.64 -5.48 27.88
N TYR A 21 -7.33 -6.07 26.89
CA TYR A 21 -6.73 -6.42 25.61
C TYR A 21 -6.37 -5.21 24.73
N LEU A 22 -7.02 -4.05 24.91
CA LEU A 22 -6.73 -2.81 24.18
C LEU A 22 -5.68 -1.93 24.85
N LYS A 23 -5.51 -2.04 26.17
CA LYS A 23 -4.50 -1.25 26.91
C LYS A 23 -3.09 -1.32 26.29
N PRO A 24 -2.52 -2.50 25.96
CA PRO A 24 -1.21 -2.53 25.32
C PRO A 24 -1.21 -1.98 23.87
N CYS A 25 -2.33 -2.08 23.15
CA CYS A 25 -2.49 -1.54 21.80
C CYS A 25 -2.46 -0.01 21.78
N ILE A 26 -3.19 0.65 22.70
CA ILE A 26 -3.18 2.12 22.79
C ILE A 26 -1.82 2.66 23.27
N LEU A 27 -1.18 2.00 24.24
CA LEU A 27 0.17 2.39 24.71
C LEU A 27 1.22 2.28 23.61
N TYR A 28 0.99 1.41 22.62
CA TYR A 28 1.90 1.23 21.50
C TYR A 28 2.05 2.50 20.64
N PHE A 29 1.02 3.36 20.58
CA PHE A 29 1.13 4.65 19.90
C PHE A 29 2.16 5.58 20.54
N GLY A 30 2.38 5.47 21.86
CA GLY A 30 3.40 6.25 22.56
C GLY A 30 4.84 5.90 22.18
N ILE A 31 5.07 4.77 21.51
CA ILE A 31 6.40 4.38 21.00
C ILE A 31 6.79 5.25 19.79
N TYR A 32 5.79 5.72 19.04
CA TYR A 32 6.01 6.47 17.81
C TYR A 32 6.31 7.95 18.08
N PRO A 33 7.05 8.61 17.17
CA PRO A 33 7.25 10.05 17.23
C PRO A 33 5.92 10.82 17.27
N GLU A 34 6.00 12.07 17.69
CA GLU A 34 4.89 13.01 17.62
C GLU A 34 4.40 13.20 16.17
N ASP A 35 3.10 13.43 16.00
CA ASP A 35 2.41 13.56 14.70
C ASP A 35 2.60 12.41 13.70
N TYR A 36 3.15 11.28 14.16
CA TYR A 36 3.49 10.20 13.26
C TYR A 36 2.22 9.47 12.79
N SER A 37 1.85 9.66 11.52
CA SER A 37 0.77 8.89 10.89
C SER A 37 1.21 7.44 10.62
N ILE A 38 0.62 6.49 11.34
CA ILE A 38 0.99 5.07 11.28
C ILE A 38 0.09 4.34 10.28
N HIS A 39 0.68 3.62 9.33
CA HIS A 39 -0.07 2.75 8.44
C HIS A 39 -0.69 1.56 9.20
N HIS A 40 -2.00 1.31 9.05
CA HIS A 40 -2.73 0.29 9.84
C HIS A 40 -2.07 -1.09 9.80
N ASN A 41 -1.73 -1.62 8.61
CA ASN A 41 -1.06 -2.92 8.50
C ASN A 41 0.26 -3.01 9.28
N ARG A 42 1.05 -1.93 9.37
CA ARG A 42 2.29 -1.94 10.15
C ARG A 42 1.99 -2.12 11.63
N LEU A 43 1.02 -1.34 12.12
CA LEU A 43 0.60 -1.35 13.52
C LEU A 43 0.00 -2.69 13.93
N THR A 44 -0.95 -3.22 13.16
CA THR A 44 -1.61 -4.50 13.48
C THR A 44 -0.65 -5.68 13.41
N GLN A 45 0.28 -5.71 12.45
CA GLN A 45 1.33 -6.73 12.37
C GLN A 45 2.26 -6.71 13.59
N GLN A 46 2.60 -5.52 14.09
CA GLN A 46 3.41 -5.39 15.31
C GLN A 46 2.65 -5.83 16.56
N TRP A 47 1.37 -5.49 16.70
CA TRP A 47 0.54 -5.98 17.81
C TRP A 47 0.44 -7.51 17.83
N ILE A 48 0.30 -8.13 16.66
CA ILE A 48 0.30 -9.58 16.53
C ILE A 48 1.68 -10.16 16.91
N ALA A 49 2.76 -9.58 16.39
CA ALA A 49 4.12 -10.03 16.70
C ALA A 49 4.48 -9.90 18.19
N GLU A 50 3.98 -8.88 18.87
CA GLU A 50 4.13 -8.71 20.32
C GLU A 50 3.32 -9.74 21.12
N GLY A 51 2.22 -10.22 20.53
CA GLY A 51 1.27 -11.16 21.13
C GLY A 51 0.14 -10.48 21.89
N PHE A 52 -0.21 -9.25 21.54
CA PHE A 52 -1.38 -8.54 22.10
C PHE A 52 -2.68 -9.09 21.56
N VAL A 53 -2.64 -9.58 20.31
CA VAL A 53 -3.79 -10.12 19.61
C VAL A 53 -3.86 -11.62 19.85
N LYS A 54 -5.01 -12.11 20.31
CA LYS A 54 -5.28 -13.53 20.55
C LYS A 54 -6.37 -13.98 19.58
N SER A 55 -6.21 -15.16 18.99
CA SER A 55 -7.25 -15.72 18.14
C SER A 55 -8.38 -16.29 19.01
N ASP A 56 -9.61 -16.02 18.59
CA ASP A 56 -10.88 -16.50 19.15
C ASP A 56 -11.64 -17.40 18.17
N GLY A 57 -10.93 -17.98 17.19
CA GLY A 57 -11.50 -18.69 16.04
C GLY A 57 -11.38 -17.90 14.73
N ARG A 58 -11.16 -16.59 14.80
CA ARG A 58 -10.88 -15.72 13.64
C ARG A 58 -9.39 -15.60 13.36
N THR A 59 -9.02 -15.05 12.19
CA THR A 59 -7.61 -14.81 11.89
C THR A 59 -7.06 -13.67 12.75
N LEU A 60 -5.76 -13.71 13.07
CA LEU A 60 -5.14 -12.67 13.90
C LEU A 60 -5.25 -11.28 13.27
N GLU A 61 -5.24 -11.19 11.93
CA GLU A 61 -5.43 -9.93 11.22
C GLU A 61 -6.84 -9.36 11.43
N GLN A 62 -7.87 -10.20 11.40
CA GLN A 62 -9.26 -9.77 11.65
C GLN A 62 -9.43 -9.24 13.07
N VAL A 63 -8.93 -9.96 14.08
CA VAL A 63 -9.00 -9.52 15.48
C VAL A 63 -8.19 -8.23 15.69
N ALA A 64 -7.03 -8.09 15.04
CA ALA A 64 -6.21 -6.88 15.15
C ALA A 64 -6.90 -5.66 14.51
N ASP A 65 -7.53 -5.84 13.35
CA ASP A 65 -8.28 -4.79 12.65
C ASP A 65 -9.51 -4.35 13.48
N GLU A 66 -10.16 -5.28 14.18
CA GLU A 66 -11.25 -4.97 15.11
C GLU A 66 -10.77 -4.20 16.34
N TYR A 67 -9.63 -4.57 16.92
CA TYR A 67 -9.05 -3.81 18.04
C TYR A 67 -8.78 -2.35 17.63
N LEU A 68 -8.24 -2.14 16.42
CA LEU A 68 -8.04 -0.79 15.89
C LEU A 68 -9.38 -0.07 15.67
N SER A 69 -10.37 -0.77 15.11
CA SER A 69 -11.70 -0.22 14.87
C SER A 69 -12.41 0.19 16.17
N GLU A 70 -12.26 -0.60 17.24
CA GLU A 70 -12.80 -0.27 18.56
C GLU A 70 -12.12 0.97 19.16
N LEU A 71 -10.80 1.10 19.04
CA LEU A 71 -10.08 2.30 19.48
C LEU A 71 -10.52 3.56 18.72
N ILE A 72 -10.77 3.43 17.41
CA ILE A 72 -11.31 4.52 16.58
C ILE A 72 -12.74 4.87 17.00
N TYR A 73 -13.59 3.86 17.19
CA TYR A 73 -14.98 4.05 17.62
C TYR A 73 -15.07 4.76 18.99
N ARG A 74 -14.14 4.47 19.89
CA ARG A 74 -13.98 5.15 21.18
C ARG A 74 -13.35 6.55 21.09
N SER A 75 -13.09 7.06 19.88
CA SER A 75 -12.42 8.35 19.63
C SER A 75 -11.03 8.50 20.27
N LEU A 76 -10.38 7.37 20.57
CA LEU A 76 -9.01 7.35 21.10
C LEU A 76 -7.97 7.35 19.99
N VAL A 77 -8.35 6.93 18.79
CA VAL A 77 -7.48 6.92 17.62
C VAL A 77 -8.20 7.64 16.48
N GLN A 78 -7.49 8.57 15.84
CA GLN A 78 -7.98 9.34 14.70
C GLN A 78 -7.51 8.70 13.40
N VAL A 79 -8.37 8.72 12.38
CA VAL A 79 -8.03 8.26 11.04
C VAL A 79 -7.35 9.41 10.30
N SER A 80 -6.06 9.29 10.01
CA SER A 80 -5.32 10.31 9.25
C SER A 80 -5.63 10.22 7.76
N THR A 81 -5.71 9.00 7.22
CA THR A 81 -6.03 8.77 5.81
C THR A 81 -6.98 7.60 5.63
N VAL A 82 -7.96 7.78 4.74
CA VAL A 82 -8.92 6.77 4.34
C VAL A 82 -8.57 6.33 2.92
N GLY A 83 -8.53 5.02 2.71
CA GLY A 83 -8.39 4.45 1.38
C GLY A 83 -9.68 4.63 0.59
N PHE A 84 -9.59 4.63 -0.73
CA PHE A 84 -10.75 4.85 -1.61
C PHE A 84 -11.94 3.89 -1.39
N GLU A 85 -11.73 2.75 -0.74
CA GLU A 85 -12.79 1.80 -0.35
C GLU A 85 -13.52 2.22 0.95
N GLY A 86 -13.22 3.40 1.51
CA GLY A 86 -13.72 3.83 2.81
C GLY A 86 -12.99 3.19 4.00
N LYS A 87 -11.96 2.38 3.76
CA LYS A 87 -11.20 1.67 4.82
C LYS A 87 -10.02 2.50 5.32
N VAL A 88 -9.73 2.42 6.61
CA VAL A 88 -8.58 3.09 7.26
C VAL A 88 -7.27 2.69 6.57
N GLN A 89 -6.46 3.68 6.16
CA GLN A 89 -5.12 3.45 5.62
C GLN A 89 -4.06 3.77 6.66
N SER A 90 -4.17 4.95 7.27
CA SER A 90 -3.30 5.35 8.38
C SER A 90 -4.09 6.04 9.50
N CYS A 91 -3.54 5.96 10.70
CA CYS A 91 -4.13 6.46 11.92
C CYS A 91 -3.07 7.10 12.82
N GLN A 92 -3.52 7.96 13.72
CA GLN A 92 -2.71 8.63 14.72
C GLN A 92 -3.50 8.88 16.00
N VAL A 93 -2.83 9.25 17.08
CA VAL A 93 -3.47 9.73 18.32
C VAL A 93 -3.38 11.25 18.36
N HIS A 94 -4.39 11.90 18.93
CA HIS A 94 -4.37 13.34 19.15
C HIS A 94 -3.38 13.71 20.27
N ASP A 95 -2.73 14.87 20.18
CA ASP A 95 -1.64 15.31 21.07
C ASP A 95 -2.00 15.22 22.56
N LEU A 96 -3.17 15.75 22.93
CA LEU A 96 -3.68 15.68 24.29
C LEU A 96 -3.87 14.25 24.84
N LEU A 97 -4.20 13.28 23.99
CA LEU A 97 -4.26 11.87 24.39
C LEU A 97 -2.86 11.25 24.39
N ARG A 98 -2.00 11.69 23.46
CA ARG A 98 -0.60 11.29 23.40
C ARG A 98 0.11 11.60 24.71
N GLU A 99 -0.10 12.76 25.31
CA GLU A 99 0.44 13.10 26.64
C GLU A 99 0.05 12.06 27.70
N VAL A 100 -1.24 11.72 27.78
CA VAL A 100 -1.75 10.68 28.71
C VAL A 100 -1.11 9.33 28.43
N ILE A 101 -0.99 8.95 27.15
CA ILE A 101 -0.32 7.71 26.73
C ILE A 101 1.14 7.71 27.17
N ILE A 102 1.88 8.80 26.95
CA ILE A 102 3.29 8.91 27.34
C ILE A 102 3.45 8.81 28.85
N THR A 103 2.58 9.47 29.64
CA THR A 103 2.56 9.31 31.10
C THR A 103 2.36 7.85 31.50
N LYS A 104 1.33 7.18 30.97
CA LYS A 104 1.08 5.75 31.28
C LYS A 104 2.21 4.83 30.78
N VAL A 105 2.85 5.15 29.65
CA VAL A 105 4.03 4.42 29.15
C VAL A 105 5.18 4.50 30.15
N LYS A 106 5.42 5.67 30.75
CA LYS A 106 6.45 5.87 31.78
C LYS A 106 6.09 5.16 33.08
N ASP A 107 4.88 5.38 33.59
CA ASP A 107 4.38 4.78 34.84
C ASP A 107 4.46 3.25 34.82
N LEU A 108 4.09 2.65 33.69
CA LEU A 108 4.06 1.20 33.52
C LEU A 108 5.40 0.62 33.04
N SER A 109 6.43 1.46 32.85
CA SER A 109 7.69 1.08 32.21
C SER A 109 7.47 0.30 30.90
N PHE A 110 6.48 0.74 30.11
CA PHE A 110 6.04 0.03 28.91
C PHE A 110 7.10 0.10 27.79
N CYS A 111 7.76 1.25 27.66
CA CYS A 111 8.80 1.53 26.68
C CYS A 111 9.88 2.44 27.30
N HIS A 112 11.14 2.20 26.94
CA HIS A 112 12.25 3.08 27.23
C HIS A 112 12.60 3.91 25.99
N PHE A 113 12.75 5.22 26.17
CA PHE A 113 13.19 6.15 25.14
C PHE A 113 14.66 6.47 25.36
N VAL A 114 15.49 6.29 24.32
CA VAL A 114 16.97 6.42 24.42
C VAL A 114 17.44 7.83 24.84
N HIS A 115 16.58 8.85 24.73
CA HIS A 115 16.87 10.24 25.15
C HIS A 115 16.59 10.55 26.60
N GLU A 116 15.97 9.64 27.34
CA GLU A 116 15.57 9.86 28.73
C GLU A 116 16.45 9.06 29.70
N SER A 117 16.63 9.59 30.91
CA SER A 117 17.32 8.87 31.98
C SER A 117 16.65 7.52 32.26
N ALA A 118 17.44 6.55 32.73
CA ALA A 118 16.96 5.19 32.98
C ALA A 118 15.72 5.20 33.91
N THR A 119 14.62 4.62 33.43
CA THR A 119 13.43 4.41 34.25
C THR A 119 13.71 3.33 35.28
N SER A 120 13.15 3.45 36.50
CA SER A 120 13.36 2.50 37.60
C SER A 120 12.82 1.08 37.33
N GLY A 121 12.10 0.85 36.21
CA GLY A 121 11.45 -0.42 35.88
C GLY A 121 12.04 -1.14 34.65
N ILE A 122 11.74 -2.42 34.51
CA ILE A 122 12.22 -3.26 33.40
C ILE A 122 11.39 -2.98 32.14
N ALA A 123 11.83 -2.02 31.33
CA ALA A 123 11.25 -1.79 30.02
C ALA A 123 11.49 -2.98 29.08
N ARG A 124 10.44 -3.39 28.38
CA ARG A 124 10.47 -4.48 27.38
C ARG A 124 10.46 -3.98 25.94
N ARG A 125 10.37 -2.67 25.73
CA ARG A 125 10.37 -2.03 24.43
C ARG A 125 11.34 -0.89 24.42
N LEU A 126 11.96 -0.67 23.27
CA LEU A 126 12.92 0.39 23.06
C LEU A 126 12.47 1.24 21.87
N SER A 127 12.33 2.54 22.08
CA SER A 127 12.14 3.52 21.01
C SER A 127 13.39 4.40 20.92
N MET A 128 13.98 4.46 19.73
CA MET A 128 15.18 5.24 19.48
C MET A 128 14.98 6.18 18.30
N ASP A 129 15.45 7.41 18.47
CA ASP A 129 15.66 8.32 17.37
C ASP A 129 17.12 8.21 16.92
N THR A 130 17.34 7.79 15.69
CA THR A 130 18.68 7.61 15.11
C THR A 130 19.43 8.91 14.92
N SER A 131 18.77 10.08 14.88
CA SER A 131 19.45 11.38 14.79
C SER A 131 20.35 11.70 16.00
N SER A 132 20.21 10.92 17.07
CA SER A 132 20.94 11.08 18.31
C SER A 132 22.17 10.18 18.41
N ASN A 133 23.23 10.69 19.05
CA ASN A 133 24.48 9.93 19.26
C ASN A 133 24.42 8.94 20.44
N ASN A 134 23.27 8.79 21.11
CA ASN A 134 23.14 8.04 22.38
C ASN A 134 22.75 6.55 22.22
N VAL A 135 22.71 6.02 21.00
CA VAL A 135 22.25 4.64 20.72
C VAL A 135 23.10 3.56 21.42
N SER A 136 24.34 3.89 21.81
CA SER A 136 25.31 3.00 22.46
C SER A 136 24.93 2.56 23.89
N ASN A 137 24.05 3.29 24.59
CA ASN A 137 23.71 2.99 25.99
C ASN A 137 22.68 1.85 26.18
N CYS A 138 22.15 1.26 25.11
CA CYS A 138 21.10 0.23 25.18
C CYS A 138 21.60 -1.21 25.37
N SER A 139 22.91 -1.38 25.58
CA SER A 139 23.65 -2.64 25.49
C SER A 139 23.21 -3.71 26.50
N ASN A 140 22.85 -3.33 27.74
CA ASN A 140 22.78 -4.29 28.84
C ASN A 140 21.40 -4.95 29.07
N ASN A 141 20.33 -4.46 28.43
CA ASN A 141 18.98 -4.98 28.72
C ASN A 141 18.60 -6.20 27.85
N THR A 142 18.74 -7.40 28.39
CA THR A 142 18.39 -8.67 27.72
C THR A 142 16.87 -8.96 27.67
N HIS A 143 16.04 -8.15 28.33
CA HIS A 143 14.59 -8.35 28.42
C HIS A 143 13.77 -7.70 27.29
N ILE A 144 14.45 -6.98 26.39
CA ILE A 144 13.81 -6.27 25.28
C ILE A 144 13.14 -7.25 24.31
N ARG A 145 11.88 -6.96 23.99
CA ARG A 145 11.00 -7.72 23.09
C ARG A 145 10.66 -6.94 21.82
N ALA A 146 10.73 -5.61 21.85
CA ALA A 146 10.56 -4.78 20.67
C ALA A 146 11.58 -3.65 20.61
N ILE A 147 12.12 -3.39 19.43
CA ILE A 147 12.99 -2.25 19.13
C ILE A 147 12.40 -1.52 17.93
N HIS A 148 12.22 -0.22 18.08
CA HIS A 148 11.79 0.69 17.04
C HIS A 148 12.80 1.81 16.87
N ALA A 149 13.34 1.93 15.66
CA ALA A 149 14.23 3.01 15.29
C ALA A 149 13.54 3.95 14.30
N PHE A 150 13.63 5.25 14.58
CA PHE A 150 13.07 6.33 13.78
C PHE A 150 14.17 7.31 13.36
N GLY A 151 13.90 8.13 12.33
CA GLY A 151 14.84 9.16 11.86
C GLY A 151 15.70 8.73 10.68
N LYS A 152 16.24 9.74 9.97
CA LYS A 152 17.11 9.58 8.80
C LYS A 152 18.48 10.17 9.14
N GLY A 153 19.54 9.35 9.10
CA GLY A 153 20.91 9.85 9.09
C GLY A 153 21.81 9.48 10.28
N GLY A 154 21.29 8.74 11.27
CA GLY A 154 22.11 8.21 12.37
C GLY A 154 22.97 7.01 12.01
N LEU A 155 24.09 6.84 12.72
CA LEU A 155 24.90 5.61 12.68
C LEU A 155 24.29 4.55 13.62
N LEU A 156 23.41 3.70 13.08
CA LEU A 156 22.90 2.52 13.82
C LEU A 156 23.91 1.38 13.91
N GLU A 157 24.98 1.40 13.13
CA GLU A 157 25.93 0.28 13.02
C GLU A 157 26.50 -0.22 14.36
N PRO A 158 26.87 0.66 15.32
CA PRO A 158 27.31 0.20 16.64
C PRO A 158 26.24 -0.60 17.39
N PHE A 159 24.97 -0.22 17.23
CA PHE A 159 23.84 -0.90 17.86
C PHE A 159 23.51 -2.23 17.18
N ILE A 160 23.66 -2.31 15.85
CA ILE A 160 23.42 -3.53 15.07
C ILE A 160 24.31 -4.68 15.55
N GLY A 161 25.58 -4.40 15.87
CA GLY A 161 26.51 -5.39 16.41
C GLY A 161 26.03 -6.02 17.73
N GLN A 162 25.26 -5.29 18.53
CA GLN A 162 24.79 -5.70 19.85
C GLN A 162 23.49 -6.51 19.81
N LEU A 163 22.77 -6.55 18.68
CA LEU A 163 21.51 -7.28 18.54
C LEU A 163 21.64 -8.76 18.91
N SER A 164 22.82 -9.35 18.73
CA SER A 164 23.14 -10.74 19.12
C SER A 164 22.79 -11.08 20.57
N SER A 165 22.85 -10.10 21.48
CA SER A 165 22.57 -10.26 22.90
C SER A 165 21.06 -10.29 23.23
N LYS A 166 20.18 -9.94 22.28
CA LYS A 166 18.75 -9.71 22.49
C LYS A 166 17.92 -10.93 22.09
N SER A 167 18.18 -12.08 22.70
CA SER A 167 17.55 -13.36 22.32
C SER A 167 16.01 -13.37 22.41
N ARG A 168 15.41 -12.52 23.25
CA ARG A 168 13.94 -12.42 23.48
C ARG A 168 13.21 -11.49 22.51
N LEU A 169 13.91 -10.90 21.56
CA LEU A 169 13.34 -9.92 20.64
C LEU A 169 12.30 -10.56 19.72
N LYS A 170 11.11 -9.95 19.64
CA LYS A 170 10.00 -10.33 18.76
C LYS A 170 9.78 -9.34 17.63
N VAL A 171 10.02 -8.05 17.87
CA VAL A 171 9.85 -6.97 16.89
C VAL A 171 11.16 -6.22 16.71
N LEU A 172 11.64 -6.15 15.48
CA LEU A 172 12.77 -5.32 15.08
C LEU A 172 12.34 -4.44 13.91
N ASP A 173 12.10 -3.16 14.20
CA ASP A 173 11.68 -2.18 13.21
C ASP A 173 12.77 -1.15 13.00
N LEU A 174 13.47 -1.28 11.88
CA LEU A 174 14.59 -0.44 11.44
C LEU A 174 14.24 0.27 10.12
N GLY A 175 12.95 0.55 9.88
CA GLY A 175 12.50 1.15 8.64
C GLY A 175 12.99 2.59 8.46
N GLY A 176 13.63 2.89 7.33
CA GLY A 176 14.03 4.23 6.92
C GLY A 176 15.24 4.81 7.66
N THR A 177 16.05 3.95 8.27
CA THR A 177 17.18 4.34 9.13
C THR A 177 18.52 4.40 8.41
N SER A 178 18.53 4.50 7.08
CA SER A 178 19.73 4.59 6.23
C SER A 178 20.72 3.42 6.32
N LEU A 179 20.29 2.23 6.73
CA LEU A 179 21.17 1.04 6.82
C LEU A 179 21.68 0.63 5.45
N ASN A 180 22.97 0.28 5.35
CA ASN A 180 23.58 -0.20 4.12
C ASN A 180 23.61 -1.73 4.01
N TYR A 181 23.52 -2.44 5.15
CA TYR A 181 23.51 -3.90 5.22
C TYR A 181 22.50 -4.41 6.24
N ALA A 182 22.03 -5.64 6.04
CA ALA A 182 21.26 -6.34 7.04
C ALA A 182 22.21 -6.87 8.14
N PRO A 183 21.78 -6.90 9.42
CA PRO A 183 22.62 -7.40 10.50
C PRO A 183 23.10 -8.84 10.23
N SER A 184 24.41 -9.08 10.22
CA SER A 184 24.97 -10.43 9.98
C SER A 184 24.47 -11.45 11.01
N ASN A 185 24.28 -11.01 12.24
CA ASN A 185 23.82 -11.79 13.38
C ASN A 185 22.29 -11.92 13.49
N LEU A 186 21.51 -11.56 12.46
CA LEU A 186 20.05 -11.68 12.46
C LEU A 186 19.58 -13.06 12.92
N GLY A 187 20.25 -14.13 12.50
CA GLY A 187 19.87 -15.50 12.88
C GLY A 187 19.94 -15.84 14.37
N ASN A 188 20.53 -14.98 15.21
CA ASN A 188 20.52 -15.15 16.67
C ASN A 188 19.19 -14.71 17.31
N LEU A 189 18.36 -13.97 16.58
CA LEU A 189 17.06 -13.47 17.03
C LEU A 189 15.95 -14.51 16.77
N PHE A 190 16.12 -15.75 17.22
CA PHE A 190 15.22 -16.87 16.86
C PHE A 190 13.77 -16.72 17.37
N HIS A 191 13.49 -15.80 18.29
CA HIS A 191 12.15 -15.41 18.73
C HIS A 191 11.49 -14.30 17.89
N LEU A 192 12.21 -13.75 16.90
CA LEU A 192 11.73 -12.66 16.08
C LEU A 192 10.51 -13.09 15.26
N ARG A 193 9.49 -12.25 15.28
CA ARG A 193 8.21 -12.40 14.55
C ARG A 193 8.01 -11.30 13.52
N TYR A 194 8.59 -10.12 13.73
CA TYR A 194 8.50 -8.98 12.84
C TYR A 194 9.88 -8.39 12.57
N LEU A 195 10.27 -8.32 11.29
CA LEU A 195 11.47 -7.66 10.81
C LEU A 195 11.11 -6.64 9.73
N ASN A 196 11.40 -5.36 9.99
CA ASN A 196 11.24 -4.29 9.01
C ASN A 196 12.58 -3.62 8.71
N LEU A 197 13.02 -3.72 7.46
CA LEU A 197 14.19 -3.08 6.88
C LEU A 197 13.81 -2.09 5.76
N ARG A 198 12.52 -1.76 5.62
CA ARG A 198 11.99 -0.94 4.53
C ARG A 198 12.73 0.38 4.37
N GLY A 199 12.97 0.81 3.12
CA GLY A 199 13.53 2.13 2.81
C GLY A 199 15.00 2.31 3.20
N ASN A 200 15.72 1.21 3.42
CA ASN A 200 17.17 1.20 3.62
C ASN A 200 17.91 0.84 2.32
N LYS A 201 19.24 0.95 2.32
CA LYS A 201 20.11 0.63 1.18
C LYS A 201 20.63 -0.83 1.21
N VAL A 202 20.01 -1.70 2.00
CA VAL A 202 20.35 -3.12 2.13
C VAL A 202 20.27 -3.82 0.77
N ARG A 203 21.37 -4.47 0.35
CA ARG A 203 21.47 -5.19 -0.93
C ARG A 203 21.30 -6.71 -0.82
N VAL A 204 21.65 -7.28 0.33
CA VAL A 204 21.65 -8.74 0.54
C VAL A 204 21.07 -9.05 1.91
N LEU A 205 20.21 -10.05 1.98
CA LEU A 205 19.80 -10.67 3.24
C LEU A 205 20.77 -11.81 3.58
N PRO A 206 21.28 -11.91 4.82
CA PRO A 206 22.16 -13.00 5.19
C PRO A 206 21.40 -14.34 5.19
N LYS A 207 22.09 -15.43 4.83
CA LYS A 207 21.55 -16.81 4.91
C LYS A 207 21.01 -17.16 6.31
N SER A 208 21.54 -16.49 7.34
CA SER A 208 21.10 -16.63 8.73
C SER A 208 19.63 -16.23 8.94
N VAL A 209 19.00 -15.50 8.01
CA VAL A 209 17.56 -15.21 8.04
C VAL A 209 16.70 -16.48 8.14
N GLY A 210 17.14 -17.60 7.57
CA GLY A 210 16.41 -18.87 7.67
C GLY A 210 16.42 -19.51 9.06
N LYS A 211 17.16 -18.96 10.03
CA LYS A 211 17.10 -19.34 11.45
C LYS A 211 15.93 -18.67 12.19
N LEU A 212 15.29 -17.66 11.60
CA LEU A 212 14.17 -16.91 12.18
C LEU A 212 12.85 -17.69 12.07
N LEU A 213 12.80 -18.91 12.60
CA LEU A 213 11.68 -19.84 12.40
C LEU A 213 10.32 -19.35 12.90
N ASN A 214 10.31 -18.30 13.74
CA ASN A 214 9.10 -17.65 14.24
C ASN A 214 8.69 -16.41 13.44
N LEU A 215 9.42 -16.05 12.38
CA LEU A 215 9.16 -14.84 11.62
C LEU A 215 7.80 -14.93 10.92
N GLU A 216 6.97 -13.93 11.16
CA GLU A 216 5.62 -13.78 10.62
C GLU A 216 5.57 -12.66 9.58
N THR A 217 6.38 -11.61 9.74
CA THR A 217 6.50 -10.48 8.80
C THR A 217 7.95 -10.17 8.47
N LEU A 218 8.25 -10.11 7.18
CA LEU A 218 9.49 -9.58 6.62
C LEU A 218 9.14 -8.43 5.66
N ASP A 219 9.51 -7.20 6.03
CA ASP A 219 9.33 -6.01 5.20
C ASP A 219 10.69 -5.50 4.71
N ILE A 220 10.94 -5.67 3.42
CA ILE A 220 12.14 -5.21 2.71
C ILE A 220 11.76 -4.30 1.54
N ARG A 221 10.57 -3.67 1.59
CA ARG A 221 10.13 -2.74 0.55
C ARG A 221 11.08 -1.57 0.43
N ASP A 222 11.24 -1.04 -0.78
CA ASP A 222 12.13 0.08 -1.06
C ASP A 222 13.58 -0.15 -0.56
N THR A 223 14.03 -1.42 -0.47
CA THR A 223 15.44 -1.79 -0.29
C THR A 223 16.11 -2.07 -1.63
N LEU A 224 17.38 -2.47 -1.64
CA LEU A 224 18.12 -2.90 -2.84
C LEU A 224 18.27 -4.43 -2.90
N VAL A 225 17.55 -5.19 -2.08
CA VAL A 225 17.57 -6.65 -2.11
C VAL A 225 16.95 -7.14 -3.42
N ARG A 226 17.76 -7.84 -4.23
CA ARG A 226 17.33 -8.42 -5.52
C ARG A 226 16.98 -9.88 -5.40
N GLU A 227 17.76 -10.64 -4.66
CA GLU A 227 17.58 -12.08 -4.50
C GLU A 227 17.33 -12.42 -3.03
N LEU A 228 16.36 -13.30 -2.78
CA LEU A 228 16.15 -13.85 -1.45
C LEU A 228 17.01 -15.12 -1.27
N PRO A 229 17.72 -15.27 -0.14
CA PRO A 229 18.49 -16.47 0.12
C PRO A 229 17.58 -17.70 0.18
N SER A 230 18.03 -18.83 -0.37
CA SER A 230 17.26 -20.08 -0.42
C SER A 230 16.71 -20.54 0.94
N GLU A 231 17.39 -20.17 2.04
CA GLU A 231 17.01 -20.46 3.41
C GLU A 231 15.70 -19.79 3.84
N ILE A 232 15.17 -18.81 3.08
CA ILE A 232 13.85 -18.22 3.30
C ILE A 232 12.76 -19.30 3.33
N ASN A 233 12.94 -20.40 2.59
CA ASN A 233 12.00 -21.52 2.53
C ASN A 233 11.79 -22.27 3.87
N LYS A 234 12.62 -21.98 4.88
CA LYS A 234 12.49 -22.53 6.25
C LYS A 234 11.44 -21.78 7.07
N LEU A 235 11.03 -20.59 6.66
CA LEU A 235 10.16 -19.69 7.41
C LEU A 235 8.67 -20.04 7.25
N LYS A 236 8.26 -21.22 7.74
CA LYS A 236 6.90 -21.75 7.56
C LYS A 236 5.79 -20.89 8.21
N LYS A 237 6.14 -20.06 9.21
CA LYS A 237 5.23 -19.12 9.89
C LYS A 237 5.14 -17.76 9.20
N LEU A 238 5.90 -17.52 8.13
CA LEU A 238 5.90 -16.26 7.42
C LEU A 238 4.54 -16.04 6.76
N ARG A 239 3.85 -14.97 7.18
CA ARG A 239 2.55 -14.54 6.64
C ARG A 239 2.71 -13.40 5.65
N HIS A 240 3.72 -12.55 5.83
CA HIS A 240 3.90 -11.36 5.02
C HIS A 240 5.34 -11.23 4.53
N LEU A 241 5.53 -11.40 3.23
CA LEU A 241 6.77 -11.11 2.52
C LEU A 241 6.54 -9.86 1.66
N LEU A 242 6.87 -8.70 2.23
CA LEU A 242 6.69 -7.41 1.60
C LEU A 242 8.00 -7.01 0.92
N ALA A 243 8.10 -7.31 -0.37
CA ALA A 243 9.33 -7.11 -1.12
C ALA A 243 9.05 -6.46 -2.48
N PHE A 244 9.70 -5.32 -2.72
CA PHE A 244 9.86 -4.66 -4.01
C PHE A 244 10.80 -3.47 -3.85
N HIS A 245 11.40 -3.01 -4.94
CA HIS A 245 12.13 -1.75 -4.99
C HIS A 245 11.45 -0.79 -5.97
N ARG A 246 11.40 0.50 -5.61
CA ARG A 246 10.95 1.56 -6.51
C ARG A 246 12.13 2.43 -6.92
N ASN A 247 12.34 2.55 -8.22
CA ASN A 247 13.42 3.35 -8.75
C ASN A 247 12.92 4.79 -9.02
N TYR A 248 13.09 5.67 -8.03
CA TYR A 248 12.69 7.08 -8.13
C TYR A 248 13.72 7.96 -8.85
N HIS A 249 14.93 7.45 -9.09
CA HIS A 249 16.04 8.21 -9.67
C HIS A 249 16.25 7.92 -11.16
N ALA A 250 15.71 6.81 -11.68
CA ALA A 250 15.69 6.56 -13.10
C ALA A 250 14.69 7.45 -13.81
N GLU A 251 14.99 7.73 -15.08
CA GLU A 251 14.01 8.27 -16.02
C GLU A 251 12.74 7.41 -16.00
N TYR A 252 11.59 8.05 -16.23
CA TYR A 252 10.32 7.34 -16.26
C TYR A 252 10.38 6.23 -17.31
N SER A 253 10.38 4.99 -16.83
CA SER A 253 10.16 3.81 -17.64
C SER A 253 8.88 3.16 -17.16
N SER A 254 7.93 2.99 -18.08
CA SER A 254 6.69 2.29 -17.81
C SER A 254 6.99 0.93 -17.22
N MET A 255 7.99 0.21 -17.72
CA MET A 255 8.44 -1.09 -17.21
C MET A 255 9.30 -1.04 -15.94
N GLY A 256 10.29 -0.14 -15.89
CA GLY A 256 11.39 -0.14 -14.90
C GLY A 256 11.12 0.51 -13.54
N PHE A 257 9.97 1.16 -13.32
CA PHE A 257 9.71 1.88 -12.07
C PHE A 257 9.71 1.00 -10.80
N THR A 258 9.35 -0.28 -10.93
CA THR A 258 9.29 -1.20 -9.79
C THR A 258 9.94 -2.52 -10.16
N SER A 259 10.77 -3.07 -9.28
CA SER A 259 11.31 -4.42 -9.40
C SER A 259 10.84 -5.29 -8.24
N GLY A 260 10.74 -6.58 -8.48
CA GLY A 260 10.42 -7.58 -7.46
C GLY A 260 11.68 -8.12 -6.81
N VAL A 261 11.53 -9.29 -6.19
CA VAL A 261 12.65 -10.12 -5.73
C VAL A 261 12.67 -11.45 -6.46
N LEU A 262 13.86 -12.00 -6.65
CA LEU A 262 14.09 -13.33 -7.18
C LEU A 262 13.95 -14.37 -6.07
N ILE A 263 13.24 -15.45 -6.38
CA ILE A 263 13.09 -16.63 -5.53
C ILE A 263 13.29 -17.85 -6.44
N GLU A 264 14.43 -18.52 -6.32
CA GLU A 264 14.73 -19.66 -7.19
C GLU A 264 13.75 -20.82 -6.99
N LYS A 265 13.58 -21.28 -5.74
CA LYS A 265 12.77 -22.48 -5.42
C LYS A 265 12.40 -22.58 -3.94
N GLY A 266 11.45 -23.46 -3.66
CA GLY A 266 11.02 -23.83 -2.31
C GLY A 266 9.97 -22.89 -1.73
N ILE A 267 9.36 -22.02 -2.55
CA ILE A 267 8.32 -21.11 -2.08
C ILE A 267 7.11 -21.90 -1.57
N LYS A 268 6.84 -23.10 -2.12
CA LYS A 268 5.79 -24.01 -1.63
C LYS A 268 5.85 -24.34 -0.14
N LYS A 269 7.01 -24.18 0.51
CA LYS A 269 7.19 -24.43 1.95
C LYS A 269 6.62 -23.32 2.82
N LEU A 270 6.36 -22.14 2.27
CA LEU A 270 5.82 -20.98 2.98
C LEU A 270 4.29 -21.08 3.14
N THR A 271 3.80 -22.16 3.74
CA THR A 271 2.38 -22.51 3.74
C THR A 271 1.45 -21.51 4.44
N SER A 272 1.99 -20.67 5.33
CA SER A 272 1.25 -19.61 6.03
C SER A 272 1.23 -18.28 5.27
N LEU A 273 1.85 -18.20 4.09
CA LEU A 273 2.05 -16.94 3.37
C LEU A 273 0.72 -16.39 2.87
N GLN A 274 0.43 -15.14 3.27
CA GLN A 274 -0.78 -14.41 2.90
C GLN A 274 -0.48 -13.26 1.92
N ASN A 275 0.67 -12.61 2.06
CA ASN A 275 1.05 -11.46 1.24
C ASN A 275 2.40 -11.71 0.58
N LEU A 276 2.41 -11.79 -0.75
CA LEU A 276 3.60 -11.83 -1.59
C LEU A 276 3.51 -10.70 -2.63
N TYR A 277 4.24 -9.61 -2.41
CA TYR A 277 4.00 -8.36 -3.15
C TYR A 277 4.50 -8.38 -4.59
N TYR A 278 5.80 -8.58 -4.83
CA TYR A 278 6.33 -8.70 -6.18
C TYR A 278 7.48 -9.70 -6.22
N VAL A 279 7.28 -10.78 -6.96
CA VAL A 279 8.30 -11.79 -7.27
C VAL A 279 8.57 -11.79 -8.77
N GLU A 280 9.85 -11.84 -9.14
CA GLU A 280 10.30 -11.96 -10.52
C GLU A 280 10.32 -13.45 -10.87
N VAL A 281 9.56 -13.85 -11.88
CA VAL A 281 9.32 -15.28 -12.22
C VAL A 281 10.12 -15.76 -13.43
N ASP A 282 10.88 -14.90 -14.09
CA ASP A 282 11.69 -15.25 -15.25
C ASP A 282 12.84 -16.21 -14.93
N GLU A 283 13.53 -16.01 -13.81
CA GLU A 283 14.61 -16.92 -13.37
C GLU A 283 14.08 -18.24 -12.79
N GLY A 284 12.98 -18.19 -12.01
CA GLY A 284 12.37 -19.38 -11.40
C GLY A 284 11.49 -20.20 -12.36
N GLY A 285 11.07 -19.58 -13.47
CA GLY A 285 10.29 -20.20 -14.54
C GLY A 285 8.95 -20.79 -14.10
N ILE A 286 8.50 -21.79 -14.88
CA ILE A 286 7.24 -22.50 -14.66
C ILE A 286 7.23 -23.23 -13.31
N ASP A 287 8.37 -23.80 -12.89
CA ASP A 287 8.48 -24.56 -11.64
C ASP A 287 8.13 -23.70 -10.43
N LEU A 288 8.65 -22.47 -10.37
CA LEU A 288 8.32 -21.52 -9.31
C LEU A 288 6.81 -21.21 -9.29
N ILE A 289 6.20 -21.00 -10.45
CA ILE A 289 4.76 -20.71 -10.58
C ILE A 289 3.94 -21.92 -10.10
N GLN A 290 4.34 -23.14 -10.47
CA GLN A 290 3.67 -24.36 -10.01
C GLN A 290 3.78 -24.54 -8.50
N GLU A 291 4.93 -24.20 -7.89
CA GLU A 291 5.07 -24.22 -6.43
C GLU A 291 4.10 -23.26 -5.73
N MET A 292 3.81 -22.10 -6.33
CA MET A 292 2.86 -21.12 -5.75
C MET A 292 1.45 -21.68 -5.62
N ARG A 293 1.06 -22.68 -6.42
CA ARG A 293 -0.25 -23.35 -6.30
C ARG A 293 -0.51 -23.93 -4.90
N MET A 294 0.55 -24.24 -4.16
CA MET A 294 0.50 -24.78 -2.79
C MET A 294 0.19 -23.71 -1.73
N LEU A 295 0.26 -22.42 -2.08
CA LEU A 295 0.12 -21.30 -1.15
C LEU A 295 -1.35 -20.88 -1.00
N LYS A 296 -2.13 -21.73 -0.34
CA LYS A 296 -3.60 -21.59 -0.21
C LYS A 296 -4.07 -20.39 0.63
N GLN A 297 -3.19 -19.82 1.45
CA GLN A 297 -3.51 -18.68 2.31
C GLN A 297 -3.25 -17.31 1.64
N LEU A 298 -2.74 -17.30 0.39
CA LEU A 298 -2.44 -16.05 -0.31
C LEU A 298 -3.69 -15.20 -0.51
N LYS A 299 -3.60 -13.96 -0.05
CA LYS A 299 -4.54 -12.85 -0.25
C LYS A 299 -4.02 -11.83 -1.25
N LYS A 300 -2.71 -11.66 -1.36
CA LYS A 300 -2.08 -10.73 -2.30
C LYS A 300 -0.91 -11.39 -3.01
N LEU A 301 -0.94 -11.35 -4.34
CA LEU A 301 0.10 -11.87 -5.22
C LEU A 301 0.46 -10.82 -6.28
N GLY A 302 1.75 -10.54 -6.43
CA GLY A 302 2.26 -9.83 -7.60
C GLY A 302 3.39 -10.57 -8.28
N LEU A 303 3.23 -10.77 -9.59
CA LEU A 303 4.17 -11.43 -10.47
C LEU A 303 4.77 -10.39 -11.41
N ARG A 304 6.09 -10.46 -11.59
CA ARG A 304 6.87 -9.61 -12.48
C ARG A 304 7.71 -10.45 -13.42
N CYS A 305 8.13 -9.85 -14.52
CA CYS A 305 8.93 -10.52 -15.55
C CYS A 305 8.19 -11.72 -16.15
N VAL A 306 6.86 -11.63 -16.27
CA VAL A 306 6.04 -12.70 -16.83
C VAL A 306 6.26 -12.79 -18.34
N ARG A 307 6.57 -13.99 -18.83
CA ARG A 307 6.68 -14.34 -20.26
C ARG A 307 5.39 -14.99 -20.76
N ARG A 308 5.18 -15.00 -22.08
CA ARG A 308 4.02 -15.57 -22.77
C ARG A 308 3.75 -17.01 -22.34
N GLU A 309 4.79 -17.83 -22.29
CA GLU A 309 4.73 -19.26 -21.94
C GLU A 309 4.20 -19.53 -20.51
N TYR A 310 4.24 -18.52 -19.63
CA TYR A 310 3.77 -18.66 -18.24
C TYR A 310 2.27 -18.45 -18.07
N GLY A 311 1.55 -17.92 -19.07
CA GLY A 311 0.14 -17.55 -18.97
C GLY A 311 -0.75 -18.68 -18.45
N ASN A 312 -0.64 -19.87 -19.03
CA ASN A 312 -1.41 -21.06 -18.62
C ASN A 312 -1.03 -21.55 -17.22
N ALA A 313 0.26 -21.55 -16.88
CA ALA A 313 0.73 -21.96 -15.56
C ALA A 313 0.23 -21.00 -14.45
N ILE A 314 0.20 -19.69 -14.73
CA ILE A 314 -0.35 -18.67 -13.84
C ILE A 314 -1.85 -18.91 -13.65
N CYS A 315 -2.61 -19.09 -14.74
CA CYS A 315 -4.04 -19.37 -14.67
C CYS A 315 -4.34 -20.60 -13.81
N ALA A 316 -3.64 -21.71 -14.04
CA ALA A 316 -3.81 -22.96 -13.28
C ALA A 316 -3.44 -22.82 -11.79
N SER A 317 -2.44 -21.99 -11.47
CA SER A 317 -1.98 -21.79 -10.10
C SER A 317 -2.92 -20.89 -9.30
N VAL A 318 -3.39 -19.81 -9.92
CA VAL A 318 -4.20 -18.77 -9.28
C VAL A 318 -5.64 -19.24 -9.04
N VAL A 319 -6.22 -20.08 -9.91
CA VAL A 319 -7.57 -20.67 -9.71
C VAL A 319 -7.67 -21.44 -8.39
N GLY A 320 -6.57 -22.02 -7.91
CA GLY A 320 -6.53 -22.74 -6.64
C GLY A 320 -6.37 -21.87 -5.39
N MET A 321 -6.32 -20.54 -5.53
CA MET A 321 -6.09 -19.59 -4.43
C MET A 321 -7.42 -18.93 -4.01
N THR A 322 -8.20 -19.63 -3.20
CA THR A 322 -9.58 -19.21 -2.85
C THR A 322 -9.67 -17.92 -2.04
N ASN A 323 -8.58 -17.51 -1.38
CA ASN A 323 -8.52 -16.29 -0.57
C ASN A 323 -7.91 -15.08 -1.31
N LEU A 324 -7.61 -15.20 -2.60
CA LEU A 324 -6.87 -14.17 -3.33
C LEU A 324 -7.74 -12.93 -3.59
N GLU A 325 -7.39 -11.83 -2.91
CA GLU A 325 -8.08 -10.54 -3.00
C GLU A 325 -7.39 -9.54 -3.94
N SER A 326 -6.08 -9.70 -4.18
CA SER A 326 -5.29 -8.79 -5.00
C SER A 326 -4.33 -9.55 -5.90
N LEU A 327 -4.45 -9.33 -7.21
CA LEU A 327 -3.58 -9.89 -8.23
C LEU A 327 -2.92 -8.79 -9.05
N ASN A 328 -1.61 -8.90 -9.23
CA ASN A 328 -0.82 -8.01 -10.05
C ASN A 328 0.06 -8.83 -10.99
N ILE A 329 -0.04 -8.58 -12.28
CA ILE A 329 0.75 -9.28 -13.29
C ILE A 329 1.44 -8.23 -14.13
N THR A 330 2.78 -8.28 -14.15
CA THR A 330 3.61 -7.44 -15.01
C THR A 330 4.45 -8.31 -15.94
N ALA A 331 4.32 -8.10 -17.24
CA ALA A 331 5.12 -8.78 -18.24
C ALA A 331 6.62 -8.44 -18.11
N ILE A 332 7.47 -9.14 -18.84
CA ILE A 332 8.92 -8.86 -18.90
C ILE A 332 9.26 -7.64 -19.76
N SER A 333 8.46 -7.37 -20.80
CA SER A 333 8.63 -6.23 -21.70
C SER A 333 7.27 -5.65 -22.11
N GLU A 334 7.27 -4.50 -22.79
CA GLU A 334 6.03 -3.84 -23.26
C GLU A 334 5.34 -4.59 -24.41
N ASP A 335 6.11 -5.36 -25.19
CA ASP A 335 5.59 -6.06 -26.38
C ASP A 335 5.25 -7.54 -26.11
N GLU A 336 5.60 -8.04 -24.93
CA GLU A 336 5.30 -9.39 -24.51
C GLU A 336 3.79 -9.58 -24.30
N ILE A 337 3.22 -10.46 -25.13
CA ILE A 337 1.79 -10.80 -25.12
C ILE A 337 1.57 -11.92 -24.09
N ILE A 338 0.68 -11.68 -23.13
CA ILE A 338 0.32 -12.66 -22.10
C ILE A 338 -1.12 -13.12 -22.31
N ASP A 339 -1.31 -14.43 -22.47
CA ASP A 339 -2.66 -15.03 -22.50
C ASP A 339 -3.10 -15.41 -21.09
N LEU A 340 -4.22 -14.82 -20.65
CA LEU A 340 -4.87 -15.06 -19.36
C LEU A 340 -6.32 -15.54 -19.53
N ASN A 341 -6.73 -15.98 -20.73
CA ASN A 341 -8.12 -16.36 -21.01
C ASN A 341 -8.52 -17.70 -20.40
N SER A 342 -7.56 -18.59 -20.10
CA SER A 342 -7.79 -19.91 -19.50
C SER A 342 -8.23 -19.87 -18.03
N MET A 343 -8.35 -18.69 -17.43
CA MET A 343 -8.73 -18.52 -16.03
C MET A 343 -10.25 -18.66 -15.87
N SER A 344 -10.69 -19.60 -15.04
CA SER A 344 -12.11 -19.95 -14.91
C SER A 344 -12.88 -19.02 -13.98
N SER A 345 -12.40 -18.77 -12.75
CA SER A 345 -13.08 -17.91 -11.76
C SER A 345 -12.15 -17.45 -10.64
N LEU A 346 -12.27 -16.18 -10.24
CA LEU A 346 -11.61 -15.58 -9.06
C LEU A 346 -12.62 -14.74 -8.26
N PRO A 347 -13.61 -15.38 -7.59
CA PRO A 347 -14.76 -14.67 -7.07
C PRO A 347 -14.39 -13.70 -5.95
N GLN A 348 -13.32 -13.94 -5.19
CA GLN A 348 -12.89 -13.07 -4.09
C GLN A 348 -11.99 -11.91 -4.53
N LEU A 349 -11.69 -11.77 -5.83
CA LEU A 349 -10.74 -10.78 -6.31
C LEU A 349 -11.31 -9.37 -6.21
N ARG A 350 -10.66 -8.53 -5.40
CA ARG A 350 -11.05 -7.12 -5.17
C ARG A 350 -10.19 -6.15 -5.94
N ARG A 351 -8.95 -6.53 -6.28
CA ARG A 351 -7.97 -5.67 -6.94
C ARG A 351 -7.25 -6.42 -8.06
N LEU A 352 -7.30 -5.87 -9.26
CA LEU A 352 -6.59 -6.41 -10.42
C LEU A 352 -5.71 -5.32 -11.04
N LYS A 353 -4.42 -5.62 -11.21
CA LYS A 353 -3.51 -4.81 -12.01
C LYS A 353 -2.87 -5.68 -13.08
N LEU A 354 -3.13 -5.35 -14.34
CA LEU A 354 -2.52 -5.99 -15.49
C LEU A 354 -1.63 -4.98 -16.18
N LYS A 355 -0.34 -5.32 -16.29
CA LYS A 355 0.67 -4.53 -16.97
C LYS A 355 1.40 -5.40 -17.98
N ALA A 356 0.74 -5.63 -19.09
CA ALA A 356 1.14 -6.58 -20.12
C ALA A 356 0.31 -6.32 -21.37
N ARG A 357 0.86 -6.61 -22.55
CA ARG A 357 0.09 -6.64 -23.79
C ARG A 357 -0.87 -7.83 -23.77
N LEU A 358 -2.11 -7.60 -24.19
CA LEU A 358 -3.16 -8.62 -24.23
C LEU A 358 -3.69 -8.69 -25.66
N GLU A 359 -3.92 -9.90 -26.18
CA GLU A 359 -4.57 -10.05 -27.50
C GLU A 359 -6.01 -9.53 -27.48
N LYS A 360 -6.70 -9.84 -26.38
CA LYS A 360 -8.08 -9.45 -26.10
C LYS A 360 -8.29 -9.33 -24.60
N MET A 361 -9.35 -8.64 -24.21
CA MET A 361 -9.75 -8.55 -22.82
C MET A 361 -10.17 -9.93 -22.28
N PRO A 362 -9.58 -10.42 -21.17
CA PRO A 362 -9.98 -11.70 -20.60
C PRO A 362 -11.44 -11.70 -20.12
N ASN A 363 -12.22 -12.66 -20.62
CA ASN A 363 -13.67 -12.72 -20.42
C ASN A 363 -14.10 -12.84 -18.94
N TRP A 364 -13.28 -13.47 -18.10
CA TRP A 364 -13.54 -13.66 -16.68
C TRP A 364 -13.53 -12.35 -15.89
N ILE A 365 -12.89 -11.29 -16.40
CA ILE A 365 -12.83 -9.99 -15.70
C ILE A 365 -14.23 -9.40 -15.56
N SER A 366 -15.09 -9.56 -16.57
CA SER A 366 -16.48 -9.08 -16.55
C SER A 366 -17.36 -9.78 -15.49
N LYS A 367 -16.90 -10.90 -14.93
CA LYS A 367 -17.63 -11.73 -13.95
C LYS A 367 -17.17 -11.48 -12.50
N LEU A 368 -16.34 -10.47 -12.25
CA LEU A 368 -15.76 -10.22 -10.94
C LEU A 368 -16.64 -9.29 -10.10
N ASP A 369 -17.68 -9.83 -9.48
CA ASP A 369 -18.66 -9.06 -8.73
C ASP A 369 -18.06 -8.25 -7.57
N PHE A 370 -16.99 -8.74 -6.96
CA PHE A 370 -16.31 -8.08 -5.83
C PHE A 370 -15.16 -7.17 -6.25
N LEU A 371 -14.92 -6.98 -7.57
CA LEU A 371 -13.82 -6.16 -8.05
C LEU A 371 -14.07 -4.69 -7.73
N VAL A 372 -13.20 -4.12 -6.91
CA VAL A 372 -13.27 -2.73 -6.45
C VAL A 372 -12.31 -1.83 -7.23
N LYS A 373 -11.21 -2.41 -7.72
CA LYS A 373 -10.21 -1.68 -8.47
C LYS A 373 -9.64 -2.50 -9.61
N ILE A 374 -9.61 -1.91 -10.80
CA ILE A 374 -8.88 -2.43 -11.94
C ILE A 374 -7.93 -1.37 -12.49
N ARG A 375 -6.73 -1.80 -12.87
CA ARG A 375 -5.78 -0.99 -13.63
C ARG A 375 -5.22 -1.79 -14.79
N LEU A 376 -5.42 -1.29 -16.00
CA LEU A 376 -4.83 -1.79 -17.23
C LEU A 376 -3.66 -0.88 -17.62
N THR A 377 -2.55 -1.48 -18.02
CA THR A 377 -1.34 -0.75 -18.40
C THR A 377 -0.63 -1.51 -19.51
N LEU A 378 -0.21 -0.83 -20.59
CA LEU A 378 0.48 -1.43 -21.73
C LEU A 378 -0.31 -2.59 -22.40
N SER A 379 -1.63 -2.62 -22.21
CA SER A 379 -2.49 -3.69 -22.72
C SER A 379 -2.68 -3.68 -24.23
N LYS A 380 -2.51 -2.54 -24.90
CA LYS A 380 -2.65 -2.34 -26.34
C LYS A 380 -3.91 -3.00 -26.91
N LEU A 381 -5.03 -2.88 -26.19
CA LEU A 381 -6.31 -3.45 -26.60
C LEU A 381 -6.83 -2.70 -27.82
N LYS A 382 -7.29 -3.45 -28.83
CA LYS A 382 -7.93 -2.87 -30.03
C LYS A 382 -9.40 -2.52 -29.78
N ASP A 383 -10.09 -3.38 -29.06
CA ASP A 383 -11.48 -3.17 -28.66
C ASP A 383 -11.56 -2.29 -27.41
N ASP A 384 -12.64 -1.50 -27.30
CA ASP A 384 -12.87 -0.63 -26.14
C ASP A 384 -12.93 -1.47 -24.84
N PRO A 385 -11.97 -1.30 -23.90
CA PRO A 385 -11.95 -2.06 -22.66
C PRO A 385 -13.15 -1.78 -21.75
N LEU A 386 -13.81 -0.63 -21.91
CA LEU A 386 -14.92 -0.21 -21.05
C LEU A 386 -16.14 -1.13 -21.18
N ARG A 387 -16.37 -1.71 -22.38
CA ARG A 387 -17.47 -2.64 -22.64
C ARG A 387 -17.47 -3.84 -21.69
N SER A 388 -16.28 -4.33 -21.32
CA SER A 388 -16.13 -5.48 -20.41
C SER A 388 -16.23 -5.10 -18.92
N LEU A 389 -16.15 -3.81 -18.60
CA LEU A 389 -16.01 -3.31 -17.22
C LEU A 389 -17.23 -2.53 -16.72
N GLN A 390 -18.05 -2.01 -17.64
CA GLN A 390 -19.15 -1.09 -17.31
C GLN A 390 -20.21 -1.68 -16.38
N ASN A 391 -20.42 -3.00 -16.39
CA ASN A 391 -21.43 -3.68 -15.58
C ASN A 391 -20.91 -4.19 -14.23
N LEU A 392 -19.65 -3.92 -13.88
CA LEU A 392 -19.08 -4.41 -12.62
C LEU A 392 -19.71 -3.68 -11.42
N PRO A 393 -20.44 -4.39 -10.53
CA PRO A 393 -21.36 -3.76 -9.58
C PRO A 393 -20.68 -3.07 -8.40
N ASN A 394 -19.40 -3.36 -8.13
CA ASN A 394 -18.64 -2.82 -7.01
C ASN A 394 -17.37 -2.08 -7.42
N LEU A 395 -17.20 -1.78 -8.71
CA LEU A 395 -16.01 -1.11 -9.22
C LEU A 395 -16.01 0.37 -8.78
N LEU A 396 -15.04 0.74 -7.94
CA LEU A 396 -14.87 2.10 -7.43
C LEU A 396 -13.74 2.86 -8.13
N GLN A 397 -12.71 2.15 -8.60
CA GLN A 397 -11.57 2.76 -9.30
C GLN A 397 -11.20 2.03 -10.59
N LEU A 398 -11.11 2.80 -11.67
CA LEU A 398 -10.68 2.37 -12.98
C LEU A 398 -9.47 3.20 -13.41
N GLY A 399 -8.40 2.52 -13.82
CA GLY A 399 -7.26 3.14 -14.48
C GLY A 399 -6.99 2.51 -15.84
N VAL A 400 -7.05 3.30 -16.91
CA VAL A 400 -6.61 2.91 -18.25
C VAL A 400 -5.35 3.71 -18.55
N MET A 401 -4.19 3.05 -18.42
CA MET A 401 -2.89 3.72 -18.32
C MET A 401 -1.99 3.31 -19.46
N ASP A 402 -1.23 4.24 -20.00
CA ASP A 402 -0.06 4.09 -20.86
C ASP A 402 -0.18 2.96 -21.90
N LYS A 403 -0.63 3.31 -23.12
CA LYS A 403 -0.87 2.35 -24.22
C LYS A 403 -1.75 1.16 -23.82
N ALA A 404 -2.68 1.34 -22.88
CA ALA A 404 -3.63 0.28 -22.51
C ALA A 404 -4.70 0.05 -23.59
N TYR A 405 -5.01 1.07 -24.39
CA TYR A 405 -5.99 1.05 -25.45
C TYR A 405 -5.41 1.75 -26.68
N ASP A 406 -5.49 1.08 -27.84
CA ASP A 406 -4.92 1.53 -29.12
C ASP A 406 -6.00 2.03 -30.09
N GLY A 407 -7.28 2.06 -29.68
CA GLY A 407 -8.37 2.64 -30.47
C GLY A 407 -8.55 4.14 -30.27
N GLU A 408 -9.43 4.73 -31.07
CA GLU A 408 -9.57 6.19 -31.20
C GLU A 408 -10.59 6.81 -30.22
N MET A 409 -11.59 6.03 -29.79
CA MET A 409 -12.71 6.52 -28.99
C MET A 409 -12.92 5.63 -27.76
N LEU A 410 -13.04 6.26 -26.59
CA LEU A 410 -13.57 5.64 -25.39
C LEU A 410 -15.05 5.99 -25.23
N HIS A 411 -15.92 5.00 -25.06
CA HIS A 411 -17.36 5.23 -24.89
C HIS A 411 -17.86 4.73 -23.53
N PHE A 412 -18.26 5.68 -22.68
CA PHE A 412 -18.98 5.41 -21.44
C PHE A 412 -20.49 5.41 -21.72
N GLN A 413 -21.06 4.21 -21.82
CA GLN A 413 -22.46 4.00 -22.19
C GLN A 413 -23.41 4.31 -21.03
N SER A 414 -24.63 4.73 -21.36
CA SER A 414 -25.70 5.01 -20.39
C SER A 414 -25.93 3.81 -19.45
N GLY A 415 -26.04 4.06 -18.15
CA GLY A 415 -26.14 3.03 -17.10
C GLY A 415 -24.81 2.35 -16.72
N GLY A 416 -23.72 2.62 -17.45
CA GLY A 416 -22.40 2.07 -17.17
C GLY A 416 -21.73 2.70 -15.94
N PHE A 417 -20.97 1.87 -15.22
CA PHE A 417 -20.13 2.26 -14.08
C PHE A 417 -20.89 2.92 -12.91
N PRO A 418 -21.92 2.27 -12.36
CA PRO A 418 -22.86 2.91 -11.42
C PRO A 418 -22.21 3.38 -10.11
N LYS A 419 -21.15 2.71 -9.63
CA LYS A 419 -20.46 3.04 -8.37
C LYS A 419 -19.06 3.62 -8.57
N LEU A 420 -18.62 3.87 -9.81
CA LEU A 420 -17.25 4.31 -10.07
C LEU A 420 -17.02 5.70 -9.48
N LYS A 421 -16.08 5.82 -8.54
CA LYS A 421 -15.73 7.09 -7.87
C LYS A 421 -14.49 7.75 -8.45
N LYS A 422 -13.55 6.96 -8.97
CA LYS A 422 -12.29 7.46 -9.51
C LYS A 422 -11.96 6.86 -10.87
N LEU A 423 -11.74 7.73 -11.85
CA LEU A 423 -11.33 7.39 -13.19
C LEU A 423 -9.98 8.06 -13.50
N ASP A 424 -9.00 7.25 -13.88
CA ASP A 424 -7.68 7.71 -14.30
C ASP A 424 -7.43 7.28 -15.76
N LEU A 425 -7.28 8.24 -16.67
CA LEU A 425 -6.84 8.01 -18.06
C LEU A 425 -5.46 8.63 -18.24
N PHE A 426 -4.48 7.83 -18.66
CA PHE A 426 -3.09 8.28 -18.78
C PHE A 426 -2.47 7.74 -20.07
N GLY A 427 -1.77 8.57 -20.84
CA GLY A 427 -0.88 8.11 -21.92
C GLY A 427 -1.57 7.28 -22.99
N LEU A 428 -2.77 7.70 -23.42
CA LEU A 428 -3.57 7.01 -24.45
C LEU A 428 -3.32 7.67 -25.81
N ASN A 429 -2.28 7.23 -26.49
CA ASN A 429 -1.75 7.96 -27.65
C ASN A 429 -2.69 7.98 -28.84
N SER A 430 -3.51 6.95 -29.07
CA SER A 430 -4.44 6.90 -30.21
C SER A 430 -5.78 7.59 -29.94
N VAL A 431 -6.13 7.81 -28.67
CA VAL A 431 -7.45 8.31 -28.29
C VAL A 431 -7.57 9.79 -28.65
N ASN A 432 -8.57 10.11 -29.46
CA ASN A 432 -8.89 11.47 -29.88
C ASN A 432 -10.28 11.95 -29.39
N SER A 433 -11.10 11.02 -28.89
CA SER A 433 -12.46 11.32 -28.43
C SER A 433 -12.85 10.49 -27.19
N ILE A 434 -13.56 11.14 -26.28
CA ILE A 434 -14.19 10.49 -25.11
C ILE A 434 -15.68 10.82 -25.16
N LEU A 435 -16.51 9.80 -25.35
CA LEU A 435 -17.97 9.92 -25.34
C LEU A 435 -18.50 9.46 -24.00
N ILE A 436 -19.30 10.30 -23.35
CA ILE A 436 -19.97 9.99 -22.08
C ILE A 436 -21.46 10.22 -22.31
N ASP A 437 -22.23 9.14 -22.32
CA ASP A 437 -23.69 9.22 -22.45
C ASP A 437 -24.31 9.74 -21.15
N SER A 438 -25.44 10.44 -21.29
CA SER A 438 -26.26 10.81 -20.13
C SER A 438 -26.66 9.56 -19.35
N GLY A 439 -26.40 9.56 -18.05
CA GLY A 439 -26.66 8.42 -17.16
C GLY A 439 -25.47 7.46 -16.96
N ALA A 440 -24.33 7.70 -17.59
CA ALA A 440 -23.07 7.00 -17.27
C ALA A 440 -22.34 7.67 -16.09
N LEU A 441 -21.47 6.93 -15.39
CA LEU A 441 -20.54 7.48 -14.40
C LEU A 441 -21.20 8.28 -13.25
N LEU A 442 -22.43 7.95 -12.88
CA LEU A 442 -23.26 8.73 -11.94
C LEU A 442 -22.61 9.00 -10.56
N SER A 443 -21.72 8.12 -10.09
CA SER A 443 -21.04 8.25 -8.80
C SER A 443 -19.62 8.84 -8.89
N LEU A 444 -19.21 9.37 -10.06
CA LEU A 444 -17.83 9.78 -10.28
C LEU A 444 -17.49 11.04 -9.48
N GLU A 445 -16.47 10.94 -8.62
CA GLU A 445 -16.01 12.04 -7.76
C GLU A 445 -14.68 12.62 -8.25
N TYR A 446 -13.82 11.80 -8.87
CA TYR A 446 -12.48 12.19 -9.31
C TYR A 446 -12.22 11.70 -10.74
N PHE A 447 -11.91 12.64 -11.64
CA PHE A 447 -11.56 12.32 -13.02
C PHE A 447 -10.20 12.92 -13.37
N THR A 448 -9.20 12.06 -13.60
CA THR A 448 -7.87 12.45 -14.05
C THR A 448 -7.68 12.11 -15.52
N ILE A 449 -7.29 13.08 -16.34
CA ILE A 449 -6.89 12.88 -17.73
C ILE A 449 -5.46 13.40 -17.90
N THR A 450 -4.55 12.53 -18.32
CA THR A 450 -3.12 12.84 -18.38
C THR A 450 -2.53 12.41 -19.71
N LYS A 451 -1.82 13.32 -20.39
CA LYS A 451 -1.04 13.02 -21.62
C LYS A 451 -1.85 12.25 -22.66
N ILE A 452 -2.96 12.83 -23.11
CA ILE A 452 -3.71 12.30 -24.25
C ILE A 452 -3.54 13.29 -25.41
N PRO A 453 -2.52 13.11 -26.27
CA PRO A 453 -2.03 14.16 -27.16
C PRO A 453 -2.99 14.52 -28.30
N HIS A 454 -3.93 13.63 -28.65
CA HIS A 454 -4.91 13.86 -29.72
C HIS A 454 -6.31 14.24 -29.21
N LEU A 455 -6.49 14.35 -27.88
CA LEU A 455 -7.75 14.79 -27.29
C LEU A 455 -7.78 16.32 -27.27
N ASN A 456 -8.33 16.91 -28.32
CA ASN A 456 -8.34 18.37 -28.52
C ASN A 456 -9.61 19.05 -27.99
N LYS A 457 -10.64 18.27 -27.61
CA LYS A 457 -11.92 18.78 -27.09
C LYS A 457 -12.31 18.09 -25.80
N VAL A 458 -12.97 18.83 -24.92
CA VAL A 458 -13.57 18.28 -23.72
C VAL A 458 -14.83 17.48 -24.07
N SER A 459 -15.03 16.34 -23.40
CA SER A 459 -16.27 15.57 -23.55
C SER A 459 -17.44 16.34 -22.97
N SER A 460 -18.46 16.64 -23.78
CA SER A 460 -19.67 17.36 -23.35
C SER A 460 -20.45 16.62 -22.25
N GLY A 461 -20.34 15.29 -22.17
CA GLY A 461 -20.97 14.50 -21.12
C GLY A 461 -20.39 14.73 -19.72
N ILE A 462 -19.25 15.42 -19.58
CA ILE A 462 -18.74 15.87 -18.27
C ILE A 462 -19.74 16.81 -17.58
N LYS A 463 -20.53 17.57 -18.37
CA LYS A 463 -21.57 18.46 -17.84
C LYS A 463 -22.64 17.72 -17.04
N SER A 464 -22.91 16.45 -17.35
CA SER A 464 -23.90 15.63 -16.64
C SER A 464 -23.36 14.93 -15.39
N LEU A 465 -22.10 15.16 -15.01
CA LEU A 465 -21.46 14.51 -13.87
C LEU A 465 -21.62 15.35 -12.60
N ASP A 466 -22.81 15.29 -11.99
CA ASP A 466 -23.19 16.14 -10.85
C ASP A 466 -22.38 15.88 -9.56
N ASN A 467 -21.86 14.65 -9.40
CA ASN A 467 -21.06 14.25 -8.23
C ASN A 467 -19.56 14.54 -8.37
N LEU A 468 -19.13 15.11 -9.51
CA LEU A 468 -17.72 15.33 -9.80
C LEU A 468 -17.14 16.43 -8.92
N LYS A 469 -16.19 16.07 -8.06
CA LYS A 469 -15.55 17.00 -7.11
C LYS A 469 -14.26 17.58 -7.67
N VAL A 470 -13.50 16.75 -8.37
CA VAL A 470 -12.19 17.13 -8.92
C VAL A 470 -12.04 16.62 -10.34
N LEU A 471 -11.72 17.54 -11.25
CA LEU A 471 -11.31 17.27 -12.61
C LEU A 471 -9.85 17.70 -12.79
N ASP A 472 -8.98 16.77 -13.15
CA ASP A 472 -7.53 16.97 -13.13
C ASP A 472 -6.93 16.65 -14.49
N PHE A 473 -6.51 17.70 -15.20
CA PHE A 473 -5.86 17.66 -16.50
C PHE A 473 -4.35 17.81 -16.34
N VAL A 474 -3.58 16.89 -16.91
CA VAL A 474 -2.12 16.89 -16.80
C VAL A 474 -1.47 16.74 -18.16
N ASP A 475 -0.58 17.67 -18.53
CA ASP A 475 0.15 17.65 -19.81
C ASP A 475 -0.78 17.45 -21.02
N MET A 476 -1.88 18.21 -21.05
CA MET A 476 -2.85 18.21 -22.15
C MET A 476 -2.41 19.15 -23.29
N PRO A 477 -2.89 18.94 -24.53
CA PRO A 477 -2.60 19.82 -25.66
C PRO A 477 -2.94 21.28 -25.36
N THR A 478 -2.18 22.21 -25.93
CA THR A 478 -2.38 23.66 -25.72
C THR A 478 -3.77 24.12 -26.19
N GLU A 479 -4.27 23.57 -27.29
CA GLU A 479 -5.62 23.85 -27.80
C GLU A 479 -6.70 23.40 -26.82
N PHE A 480 -6.55 22.22 -26.22
CA PHE A 480 -7.45 21.70 -25.20
C PHE A 480 -7.45 22.61 -23.95
N VAL A 481 -6.27 23.00 -23.47
CA VAL A 481 -6.16 23.88 -22.30
C VAL A 481 -6.75 25.26 -22.58
N GLY A 482 -6.58 25.77 -23.81
CA GLY A 482 -7.18 27.04 -24.24
C GLY A 482 -8.71 26.97 -24.34
N SER A 483 -9.28 25.83 -24.75
CA SER A 483 -10.73 25.68 -24.90
C SER A 483 -11.49 25.73 -23.57
N ILE A 484 -10.83 25.39 -22.45
CA ILE A 484 -11.41 25.41 -21.10
C ILE A 484 -11.06 26.67 -20.29
N ASP A 485 -10.50 27.69 -20.94
CA ASP A 485 -10.17 28.94 -20.24
C ASP A 485 -11.44 29.66 -19.73
N PRO A 486 -11.50 30.09 -18.44
CA PRO A 486 -12.69 30.74 -17.89
C PRO A 486 -13.11 32.05 -18.56
N GLN A 487 -12.19 32.77 -19.22
CA GLN A 487 -12.49 34.07 -19.81
C GLN A 487 -13.05 33.93 -21.23
N ASN A 488 -12.43 33.07 -22.04
CA ASN A 488 -12.65 33.03 -23.50
C ASN A 488 -12.86 31.61 -24.04
N GLY A 489 -12.83 30.59 -23.18
CA GLY A 489 -12.82 29.19 -23.57
C GLY A 489 -14.20 28.70 -24.03
N GLN A 490 -14.28 28.24 -25.27
CA GLN A 490 -15.52 27.72 -25.87
C GLN A 490 -16.10 26.47 -25.17
N ASP A 491 -15.28 25.72 -24.42
CA ASP A 491 -15.65 24.50 -23.71
C ASP A 491 -15.79 24.72 -22.19
N TYR A 492 -15.52 25.93 -21.67
CA TYR A 492 -15.56 26.20 -20.23
C TYR A 492 -16.93 25.88 -19.59
N TRP A 493 -18.02 26.13 -20.33
CA TRP A 493 -19.39 25.82 -19.90
C TRP A 493 -19.65 24.33 -19.61
N ILE A 494 -18.78 23.42 -20.07
CA ILE A 494 -18.87 21.98 -19.82
C ILE A 494 -18.40 21.64 -18.40
N ILE A 495 -17.47 22.43 -17.84
CA ILE A 495 -16.76 22.12 -16.60
C ILE A 495 -16.97 23.15 -15.48
N ASN A 496 -17.73 24.23 -15.74
CA ASN A 496 -17.90 25.34 -14.81
C ASN A 496 -18.64 24.96 -13.52
N HIS A 497 -19.37 23.84 -13.50
CA HIS A 497 -20.03 23.28 -12.32
C HIS A 497 -19.08 22.49 -11.42
N VAL A 498 -17.89 22.13 -11.90
CA VAL A 498 -16.94 21.30 -11.14
C VAL A 498 -16.24 22.13 -10.06
N PRO A 499 -16.31 21.76 -8.77
CA PRO A 499 -15.76 22.56 -7.67
C PRO A 499 -14.26 22.86 -7.80
N LEU A 500 -13.49 21.90 -8.29
CA LEU A 500 -12.05 22.02 -8.44
C LEU A 500 -11.59 21.44 -9.78
N VAL A 501 -11.08 22.31 -10.65
CA VAL A 501 -10.38 21.91 -11.87
C VAL A 501 -8.90 22.23 -11.73
N LEU A 502 -8.07 21.22 -11.87
CA LEU A 502 -6.60 21.32 -11.84
C LEU A 502 -6.06 21.18 -13.26
N ILE A 503 -5.22 22.12 -13.67
CA ILE A 503 -4.46 22.05 -14.93
C ILE A 503 -2.99 22.02 -14.53
N ARG A 504 -2.34 20.89 -14.77
CA ARG A 504 -0.95 20.64 -14.36
C ARG A 504 -0.05 20.43 -15.56
N ARG A 505 1.13 21.04 -15.50
CA ARG A 505 2.18 20.87 -16.52
C ARG A 505 3.43 20.32 -15.85
N TRP A 506 3.99 19.25 -16.39
CA TRP A 506 5.20 18.65 -15.85
C TRP A 506 6.41 19.54 -16.15
N ILE A 507 7.14 19.93 -15.09
CA ILE A 507 8.34 20.76 -15.18
C ILE A 507 9.55 19.95 -14.70
N GLY A 508 10.46 19.64 -15.63
CA GLY A 508 11.76 19.03 -15.32
C GLY A 508 11.76 17.50 -15.25
N PRO A 509 12.94 16.89 -14.99
CA PRO A 509 13.16 15.45 -15.15
C PRO A 509 12.64 14.59 -13.98
N LYS A 510 12.26 15.20 -12.84
CA LYS A 510 11.82 14.48 -11.64
C LYS A 510 10.32 14.20 -11.68
N VAL A 511 9.93 13.00 -11.24
CA VAL A 511 8.53 12.61 -11.05
C VAL A 511 7.84 13.55 -10.05
N ASN A 512 6.65 14.03 -10.37
CA ASN A 512 5.77 14.87 -9.54
C ASN A 512 6.13 16.36 -9.38
N HIS A 513 6.97 16.94 -10.24
CA HIS A 513 7.23 18.38 -10.23
C HIS A 513 6.34 19.09 -11.25
N PHE A 514 5.26 19.74 -10.79
CA PHE A 514 4.26 20.34 -11.68
C PHE A 514 4.14 21.85 -11.48
N GLU A 515 3.97 22.58 -12.57
CA GLU A 515 3.22 23.83 -12.55
C GLU A 515 1.75 23.51 -12.39
N ILE A 516 1.03 24.27 -11.57
CA ILE A 516 -0.39 24.04 -11.28
C ILE A 516 -1.14 25.35 -11.50
N ARG A 517 -2.13 25.31 -12.40
CA ARG A 517 -3.17 26.31 -12.53
C ARG A 517 -4.47 25.71 -12.00
N THR A 518 -5.17 26.45 -11.14
CA THR A 518 -6.42 26.02 -10.53
C THR A 518 -7.57 26.87 -11.04
N ILE A 519 -8.69 26.24 -11.38
CA ILE A 519 -9.95 26.92 -11.65
C ILE A 519 -10.95 26.44 -10.60
N HIS A 520 -11.52 27.39 -9.86
CA HIS A 520 -12.58 27.13 -8.89
C HIS A 520 -13.93 27.49 -9.52
N SER A 521 -14.97 26.69 -9.24
CA SER A 521 -16.33 27.10 -9.60
C SER A 521 -16.71 28.35 -8.81
N SER A 522 -17.29 29.35 -9.48
CA SER A 522 -17.85 30.53 -8.84
C SER A 522 -19.17 30.17 -8.16
N SER A 523 -19.09 29.54 -7.00
CA SER A 523 -20.25 29.27 -6.14
C SER A 523 -19.88 29.53 -4.68
N ASN A 524 -19.71 30.81 -4.36
CA ASN A 524 -19.91 31.37 -3.01
C ASN A 524 -19.98 32.91 -3.05
N ASP A 525 -20.79 33.47 -3.95
CA ASP A 525 -21.25 34.86 -3.87
C ASP A 525 -22.66 34.96 -4.45
N SER A 526 -23.67 34.50 -3.69
CA SER A 526 -25.03 35.08 -3.66
C SER A 526 -26.00 34.24 -2.81
N ASN A 527 -26.46 34.87 -1.73
CA ASN A 527 -27.58 34.58 -0.82
C ASN A 527 -27.35 33.61 0.35
#